data_AF-Q8RAS8-F1
#
_entry.id   AF-Q8RAS8-F1
#
_cell.length_a   1.000
_cell.length_b   1.000
_cell.length_c   1.000
_cell.angle_alpha   90.00
_cell.angle_beta   90.00
_cell.angle_gamma   90.00
#
_symmetry.space_group_name_H-M   'P 1'
#
loop_
_entity.id
_entity.type
_entity.pdbx_description
1 polymer ?
#
loop_
_entity_poly.entity_id
_entity_poly.type
_entity_poly.pdbx_seq_one_letter_code
_entity_poly.pdbx_strand_id
1 'polypeptide(L)'
;MSIPVFPSLLGFELTKSRGINSTLFKDFTYRMGELIREGEPLYLRNDYLYAARKIFEEYYRECKIDLPEWFPKKPFNDYEERGKRWWQEKYKHHKELFQIRPDGTIYVEINELFKDPKEKDFALNMLGPGCINESSHILILNEKEFFEYIGEKKKLNPVIRLIKGLVKS
;
A
#
# COMPACT_ATOMS: atom_id res chain seq x y z
N MET A 1 -6.95 44.58 40.04
CA MET A 1 -7.50 43.32 39.51
C MET A 1 -6.32 42.47 39.09
N SER A 2 -6.01 41.46 39.89
CA SER A 2 -4.70 40.77 39.89
C SER A 2 -4.80 39.46 39.10
N ILE A 3 -3.80 39.21 38.26
CA ILE A 3 -3.64 38.00 37.45
C ILE A 3 -3.36 36.83 38.41
N PRO A 4 -4.03 35.67 38.28
CA PRO A 4 -3.73 34.52 39.12
C PRO A 4 -2.41 33.88 38.73
N VAL A 5 -1.51 33.80 39.71
CA VAL A 5 -0.26 33.03 39.67
C VAL A 5 -0.63 31.56 39.88
N PHE A 6 -0.27 30.68 38.93
CA PHE A 6 -0.40 29.24 39.14
C PHE A 6 0.79 28.71 39.94
N PRO A 7 0.57 27.84 40.97
CA PRO A 7 1.63 27.38 41.85
C PRO A 7 2.50 26.32 41.18
N SER A 8 3.78 26.36 41.54
CA SER A 8 4.77 25.31 41.32
C SER A 8 4.28 23.97 41.91
N LEU A 9 4.08 22.97 41.04
CA LEU A 9 3.99 21.57 41.45
C LEU A 9 5.25 20.84 40.96
N LEU A 10 6.29 20.98 41.78
CA LEU A 10 7.30 19.94 41.98
C LEU A 10 6.59 18.66 42.41
N GLY A 11 6.62 17.64 41.57
CA GLY A 11 5.99 16.36 41.89
C GLY A 11 5.99 15.34 40.75
N PHE A 12 7.03 15.33 39.92
CA PHE A 12 7.35 14.17 39.10
C PHE A 12 8.83 13.88 39.31
N GLU A 13 9.13 13.00 40.26
CA GLU A 13 10.43 12.32 40.31
C GLU A 13 10.56 11.49 39.03
N LEU A 14 11.07 12.13 37.98
CA LEU A 14 11.65 11.45 36.84
C LEU A 14 12.88 10.72 37.35
N THR A 15 12.68 9.44 37.65
CA THR A 15 13.70 8.40 37.65
C THR A 15 14.80 8.76 36.64
N LYS A 16 16.00 9.00 37.17
CA LYS A 16 17.28 9.30 36.49
C LYS A 16 17.30 8.88 35.01
N SER A 17 16.76 9.70 34.11
CA SER A 17 16.80 9.42 32.67
C SER A 17 18.21 9.72 32.20
N ARG A 18 18.94 8.73 31.68
CA ARG A 18 20.14 8.97 30.86
C ARG A 18 19.75 10.03 29.81
N GLY A 19 20.40 11.19 29.83
CA GLY A 19 19.94 12.39 29.11
C GLY A 19 19.58 12.09 27.66
N ILE A 20 18.33 12.33 27.29
CA ILE A 20 17.85 12.20 25.92
C ILE A 20 18.49 13.32 25.10
N ASN A 21 19.39 12.97 24.18
CA ASN A 21 20.01 13.93 23.26
C ASN A 21 19.12 14.11 22.03
N SER A 22 18.58 15.31 21.82
CA SER A 22 17.71 15.65 20.69
C SER A 22 18.45 16.25 19.48
N THR A 23 19.79 16.23 19.46
CA THR A 23 20.60 16.86 18.40
C THR A 23 20.24 16.34 17.00
N LEU A 24 20.13 15.03 16.83
CA LEU A 24 19.78 14.44 15.52
C LEU A 24 18.38 14.87 15.06
N PHE A 25 17.41 14.92 15.98
CA PHE A 25 16.05 15.37 15.66
C PHE A 25 16.04 16.85 15.26
N LYS A 26 16.78 17.71 15.97
CA LYS A 26 16.91 19.13 15.63
C LYS A 26 17.53 19.33 14.25
N ASP A 27 18.62 18.62 13.95
CA ASP A 27 19.26 18.69 12.63
C ASP A 27 18.32 18.21 11.53
N PHE A 28 17.59 17.11 11.77
CA PHE A 28 16.60 16.60 10.82
C PHE A 28 15.53 17.65 10.52
N THR A 29 14.98 18.29 11.56
CA THR A 29 13.98 19.36 11.38
C THR A 29 14.56 20.58 10.67
N TYR A 30 15.84 20.90 10.90
CA TYR A 30 16.52 21.98 10.19
C TYR A 30 16.62 21.67 8.70
N ARG A 31 17.13 20.50 8.32
CA ARG A 31 17.24 20.08 6.91
C ARG A 31 15.87 20.00 6.21
N MET A 32 14.83 19.53 6.91
CA MET A 32 13.46 19.58 6.39
C MET A 32 13.01 21.03 6.13
N GLY A 33 13.33 21.97 7.03
CA GLY A 33 13.05 23.39 6.85
C GLY A 33 13.78 24.00 5.65
N GLU A 34 15.02 23.59 5.40
CA GLU A 34 15.78 24.03 4.22
C GLU A 34 15.15 23.56 2.92
N LEU A 35 14.72 22.28 2.84
CA LEU A 35 13.99 21.77 1.68
C LEU A 35 12.71 22.56 1.40
N ILE A 36 11.95 22.93 2.45
CA ILE A 36 10.76 23.77 2.32
C ILE A 36 11.11 25.14 1.75
N ARG A 37 12.15 25.78 2.30
CA ARG A 37 12.62 27.11 1.90
C ARG A 37 13.09 27.15 0.46
N GLU A 38 13.72 26.07 0.00
CA GLU A 38 14.26 25.93 -1.36
C GLU A 38 13.21 25.45 -2.38
N GLY A 39 12.00 25.10 -1.92
CA GLY A 39 10.93 24.62 -2.79
C GLY A 39 11.16 23.19 -3.31
N GLU A 40 12.00 22.42 -2.62
CA GLU A 40 12.27 21.02 -2.94
C GLU A 40 11.04 20.14 -2.64
N PRO A 41 10.80 19.07 -3.41
CA PRO A 41 9.69 18.17 -3.18
C PRO A 41 9.85 17.39 -1.86
N LEU A 42 8.91 17.61 -0.93
CA LEU A 42 8.88 16.89 0.35
C LEU A 42 8.39 15.44 0.21
N TYR A 43 7.54 15.20 -0.79
CA TYR A 43 6.96 13.91 -1.12
C TYR A 43 6.82 13.76 -2.64
N LEU A 44 6.73 12.51 -3.11
CA LEU A 44 6.27 12.19 -4.45
C LEU A 44 4.89 11.53 -4.37
N ARG A 45 4.17 11.45 -5.50
CA ARG A 45 2.79 10.92 -5.57
C ARG A 45 2.61 9.58 -4.83
N ASN A 46 3.59 8.68 -4.89
CA ASN A 46 3.57 7.37 -4.23
C ASN A 46 4.69 7.21 -3.20
N ASP A 47 5.25 8.31 -2.70
CA ASP A 47 6.40 8.29 -1.80
C ASP A 47 6.35 9.45 -0.79
N TYR A 48 5.57 9.26 0.25
CA TYR A 48 5.40 10.23 1.34
C TYR A 48 6.66 10.37 2.21
N LEU A 49 7.59 9.42 2.12
CA LEU A 49 8.83 9.40 2.91
C LEU A 49 10.04 9.87 2.09
N TYR A 50 9.82 10.43 0.90
CA TYR A 50 10.88 10.79 -0.04
C TYR A 50 11.95 11.70 0.57
N ALA A 51 11.56 12.87 1.09
CA ALA A 51 12.52 13.83 1.67
C ALA A 51 13.19 13.27 2.93
N ALA A 52 12.42 12.62 3.81
CA ALA A 52 12.97 12.00 5.01
C ALA A 52 14.02 10.95 4.65
N ARG A 53 13.76 10.09 3.66
CA ARG A 53 14.70 9.06 3.20
C ARG A 53 16.00 9.69 2.69
N LYS A 54 15.93 10.75 1.88
CA LYS A 54 17.11 11.49 1.40
C LYS A 54 17.96 12.01 2.56
N ILE A 55 17.34 12.65 3.55
CA ILE A 55 18.04 13.18 4.72
C ILE A 55 18.73 12.05 5.50
N PHE A 56 18.06 10.93 5.71
CA PHE A 56 18.69 9.78 6.37
C PHE A 56 19.87 9.22 5.57
N GLU A 57 19.74 9.06 4.25
CA GLU A 57 20.84 8.63 3.38
C GLU A 57 22.06 9.56 3.46
N GLU A 58 21.83 10.88 3.58
CA GLU A 58 22.88 11.87 3.81
C GLU A 58 23.57 11.67 5.16
N TYR A 59 22.83 11.40 6.24
CA TYR A 59 23.44 11.11 7.54
C TYR A 59 24.37 9.91 7.51
N TYR A 60 23.94 8.80 6.89
CA TYR A 60 24.80 7.62 6.72
C TYR A 60 26.07 7.98 5.96
N ARG A 61 25.93 8.75 4.87
CA ARG A 61 27.06 9.22 4.05
C ARG A 61 28.04 10.11 4.84
N GLU A 62 27.53 11.11 5.56
CA GLU A 62 28.34 12.05 6.35
C GLU A 62 29.05 11.35 7.50
N CYS A 63 28.39 10.39 8.15
CA CYS A 63 28.98 9.57 9.20
C CYS A 63 29.93 8.49 8.67
N LYS A 64 30.07 8.33 7.34
CA LYS A 64 30.84 7.25 6.69
C LYS A 64 30.41 5.86 7.16
N ILE A 65 29.11 5.69 7.37
CA ILE A 65 28.48 4.42 7.72
C ILE A 65 27.78 3.90 6.48
N ASP A 66 27.99 2.63 6.15
CA ASP A 66 27.29 2.01 5.04
C ASP A 66 25.78 1.99 5.29
N LEU A 67 25.03 2.30 4.23
CA LEU A 67 23.58 2.23 4.30
C LEU A 67 23.16 0.77 4.53
N PRO A 68 22.39 0.45 5.58
CA PRO A 68 22.01 -0.92 5.88
C PRO A 68 21.24 -1.57 4.73
N GLU A 69 21.40 -2.88 4.55
CA GLU A 69 20.69 -3.62 3.48
C GLU A 69 19.17 -3.50 3.60
N TRP A 70 18.65 -3.45 4.83
CA TRP A 70 17.24 -3.30 5.13
C TRP A 70 16.73 -1.84 5.03
N PHE A 71 17.60 -0.87 4.73
CA PHE A 71 17.16 0.51 4.57
C PHE A 71 16.26 0.67 3.33
N PRO A 72 15.08 1.30 3.45
CA PRO A 72 14.11 1.36 2.37
C PRO A 72 14.56 2.33 1.29
N LYS A 73 15.22 1.86 0.23
CA LYS A 73 15.67 2.69 -0.92
C LYS A 73 14.53 3.17 -1.83
N LYS A 74 13.36 2.56 -1.71
CA LYS A 74 12.15 2.87 -2.49
C LYS A 74 10.92 2.69 -1.60
N PRO A 75 9.75 3.27 -1.96
CA PRO A 75 8.49 2.95 -1.31
C PRO A 75 8.27 1.43 -1.25
N PHE A 76 7.88 0.93 -0.08
CA PHE A 76 7.37 -0.43 0.03
C PHE A 76 5.99 -0.46 -0.64
N ASN A 77 5.88 -1.13 -1.78
CA ASN A 77 4.59 -1.38 -2.41
C ASN A 77 3.92 -2.64 -1.83
N ASP A 78 4.03 -2.80 -0.51
CA ASP A 78 3.52 -3.98 0.21
C ASP A 78 2.01 -4.08 0.10
N TYR A 79 1.32 -2.96 -0.10
CA TYR A 79 -0.12 -2.92 -0.23
C TYR A 79 -0.61 -3.57 -1.53
N GLU A 80 -0.02 -3.20 -2.67
CA GLU A 80 -0.38 -3.77 -3.97
C GLU A 80 0.04 -5.24 -4.06
N GLU A 81 1.27 -5.58 -3.65
CA GLU A 81 1.75 -6.97 -3.70
C GLU A 81 0.97 -7.88 -2.75
N ARG A 82 0.56 -7.37 -1.57
CA ARG A 82 -0.36 -8.08 -0.67
C ARG A 82 -1.72 -8.25 -1.31
N GLY A 83 -2.26 -7.20 -1.94
CA GLY A 83 -3.55 -7.24 -2.62
C GLY A 83 -3.58 -8.27 -3.75
N LYS A 84 -2.55 -8.28 -4.60
CA LYS A 84 -2.37 -9.28 -5.67
C LYS A 84 -2.39 -10.70 -5.11
N ARG A 85 -1.53 -10.99 -4.13
CA ARG A 85 -1.45 -12.33 -3.52
C ARG A 85 -2.78 -12.73 -2.88
N TRP A 86 -3.40 -11.81 -2.16
CA TRP A 86 -4.66 -12.07 -1.47
C TRP A 86 -5.79 -12.43 -2.46
N TRP A 87 -5.99 -11.61 -3.49
CA TRP A 87 -7.01 -11.84 -4.50
C TRP A 87 -6.71 -13.05 -5.37
N GLN A 88 -5.43 -13.33 -5.63
CA GLN A 88 -5.01 -14.55 -6.29
C GLN A 88 -5.41 -15.80 -5.48
N GLU A 89 -5.14 -15.83 -4.17
CA GLU A 89 -5.50 -16.96 -3.33
C GLU A 89 -7.02 -17.10 -3.18
N LYS A 90 -7.75 -16.00 -3.00
CA LYS A 90 -9.23 -16.02 -2.97
C LYS A 90 -9.80 -16.57 -4.28
N TYR A 91 -9.28 -16.14 -5.43
CA TYR A 91 -9.68 -16.67 -6.72
C TYR A 91 -9.37 -18.16 -6.84
N LYS A 92 -8.18 -18.62 -6.44
CA LYS A 92 -7.79 -20.04 -6.54
C LYS A 92 -8.65 -20.95 -5.67
N HIS A 93 -8.95 -20.53 -4.44
CA HIS A 93 -9.67 -21.34 -3.45
C HIS A 93 -11.19 -21.32 -3.62
N HIS A 94 -11.74 -20.27 -4.24
CA HIS A 94 -13.18 -20.09 -4.37
C HIS A 94 -13.61 -19.81 -5.82
N LYS A 95 -13.01 -20.50 -6.79
CA LYS A 95 -13.25 -20.25 -8.23
C LYS A 95 -14.73 -20.28 -8.60
N GLU A 96 -15.51 -21.10 -7.93
CA GLU A 96 -16.96 -21.23 -8.09
C GLU A 96 -17.72 -19.93 -7.82
N LEU A 97 -17.19 -19.07 -6.95
CA LEU A 97 -17.77 -17.76 -6.63
C LEU A 97 -17.42 -16.69 -7.68
N PHE A 98 -16.51 -16.98 -8.61
CA PHE A 98 -16.10 -16.06 -9.68
C PHE A 98 -16.72 -16.49 -11.02
N GLN A 99 -17.92 -15.99 -11.29
CA GLN A 99 -18.66 -16.32 -12.50
C GLN A 99 -18.18 -15.47 -13.67
N ILE A 100 -17.32 -16.06 -14.51
CA ILE A 100 -16.79 -15.42 -15.72
C ILE A 100 -17.89 -15.38 -16.79
N ARG A 101 -18.21 -14.18 -17.27
CA ARG A 101 -19.23 -13.95 -18.29
C ARG A 101 -18.62 -13.80 -19.69
N PRO A 102 -19.37 -14.11 -20.76
CA PRO A 102 -18.88 -13.96 -22.14
C PRO A 102 -18.57 -12.51 -22.55
N ASP A 103 -19.14 -11.53 -21.86
CA ASP A 103 -18.98 -10.10 -22.11
C ASP A 103 -17.68 -9.51 -21.52
N GLY A 104 -16.83 -10.34 -20.90
CA GLY A 104 -15.57 -9.90 -20.31
C GLY A 104 -15.72 -9.34 -18.89
N THR A 105 -16.81 -9.67 -18.20
CA THR A 105 -17.00 -9.34 -16.78
C THR A 105 -16.89 -10.58 -15.89
N ILE A 106 -16.54 -10.38 -14.62
CA ILE A 106 -16.59 -11.44 -13.60
C ILE A 106 -17.57 -10.99 -12.52
N TYR A 107 -18.59 -11.82 -12.29
CA TYR A 107 -19.56 -11.60 -11.22
C TYR A 107 -19.08 -12.36 -10.00
N VAL A 108 -18.94 -11.66 -8.87
CA VAL A 108 -18.50 -12.23 -7.60
C VAL A 108 -19.55 -12.00 -6.54
N GLU A 109 -20.03 -13.10 -5.95
CA GLU A 109 -20.92 -13.07 -4.78
C GLU A 109 -20.12 -12.66 -3.53
N ILE A 110 -19.88 -11.35 -3.41
CA ILE A 110 -18.91 -10.79 -2.46
C ILE A 110 -19.29 -11.05 -1.00
N ASN A 111 -20.59 -11.19 -0.70
CA ASN A 111 -21.07 -11.48 0.64
C ASN A 111 -20.89 -12.97 1.02
N GLU A 112 -20.74 -13.86 0.05
CA GLU A 112 -20.33 -15.25 0.32
C GLU A 112 -18.82 -15.36 0.53
N LEU A 113 -18.06 -14.50 -0.17
CA LEU A 113 -16.60 -14.45 -0.07
C LEU A 113 -16.11 -13.77 1.23
N PHE A 114 -16.86 -12.79 1.73
CA PHE A 114 -16.55 -12.02 2.94
C PHE A 114 -17.78 -11.88 3.84
N LYS A 115 -17.68 -12.43 5.06
CA LYS A 115 -18.74 -12.35 6.06
C LYS A 115 -18.68 -11.09 6.91
N ASP A 116 -17.49 -10.51 7.08
CA ASP A 116 -17.26 -9.26 7.82
C ASP A 116 -17.25 -8.06 6.85
N PRO A 117 -18.12 -7.05 7.05
CA PRO A 117 -18.12 -5.81 6.26
C PRO A 117 -16.75 -5.09 6.25
N LYS A 118 -15.99 -5.13 7.36
CA LYS A 118 -14.66 -4.48 7.41
C LYS A 118 -13.64 -5.21 6.54
N GLU A 119 -13.70 -6.54 6.52
CA GLU A 119 -12.87 -7.36 5.64
C GLU A 119 -13.22 -7.10 4.17
N LYS A 120 -14.51 -6.97 3.86
CA LYS A 120 -15.00 -6.62 2.52
C LYS A 120 -14.44 -5.28 2.04
N ASP A 121 -14.59 -4.22 2.83
CA ASP A 121 -14.09 -2.89 2.45
C ASP A 121 -12.57 -2.90 2.27
N PHE A 122 -11.86 -3.58 3.17
CA PHE A 122 -10.42 -3.75 3.06
C PHE A 122 -10.02 -4.51 1.78
N ALA A 123 -10.73 -5.59 1.45
CA ALA A 123 -10.47 -6.39 0.26
C ALA A 123 -10.70 -5.61 -1.04
N LEU A 124 -11.77 -4.82 -1.09
CA LEU A 124 -12.07 -3.97 -2.26
C LEU A 124 -10.98 -2.92 -2.51
N ASN A 125 -10.48 -2.30 -1.44
CA ASN A 125 -9.40 -1.31 -1.54
C ASN A 125 -8.06 -1.92 -2.02
N MET A 126 -7.89 -3.24 -1.87
CA MET A 126 -6.70 -3.97 -2.33
C MET A 126 -6.77 -4.43 -3.79
N LEU A 127 -7.84 -4.14 -4.53
CA LEU A 127 -7.89 -4.42 -5.97
C LEU A 127 -7.11 -3.37 -6.77
N GLY A 128 -6.49 -3.81 -7.86
CA GLY A 128 -5.77 -2.92 -8.75
C GLY A 128 -6.70 -1.89 -9.43
N PRO A 129 -6.14 -0.75 -9.89
CA PRO A 129 -6.91 0.25 -10.63
C PRO A 129 -7.56 -0.39 -11.87
N GLY A 130 -8.83 -0.08 -12.12
CA GLY A 130 -9.57 -0.61 -13.27
C GLY A 130 -10.12 -2.03 -13.11
N CYS A 131 -9.85 -2.71 -11.98
CA CYS A 131 -10.41 -4.04 -11.72
C CYS A 131 -11.91 -4.00 -11.44
N ILE A 132 -12.41 -2.96 -10.78
CA ILE A 132 -13.81 -2.86 -10.35
C ILE A 132 -14.61 -2.05 -11.36
N ASN A 133 -15.67 -2.66 -11.92
CA ASN A 133 -16.70 -1.96 -12.68
C ASN A 133 -17.84 -1.48 -11.77
N GLU A 134 -18.30 -2.34 -10.84
CA GLU A 134 -19.34 -2.02 -9.87
C GLU A 134 -19.11 -2.80 -8.56
N SER A 135 -19.39 -2.19 -7.41
CA SER A 135 -19.17 -2.78 -6.08
C SER A 135 -20.41 -2.69 -5.17
N SER A 136 -21.56 -3.17 -5.66
CA SER A 136 -22.82 -3.15 -4.93
C SER A 136 -23.03 -4.43 -4.10
N HIS A 137 -24.14 -5.14 -4.29
CA HIS A 137 -24.40 -6.44 -3.66
C HIS A 137 -23.62 -7.57 -4.35
N ILE A 138 -23.45 -7.43 -5.67
CA ILE A 138 -22.60 -8.27 -6.49
C ILE A 138 -21.40 -7.41 -6.89
N LEU A 139 -20.19 -7.93 -6.71
CA LEU A 139 -18.98 -7.29 -7.19
C LEU A 139 -18.81 -7.65 -8.67
N ILE A 140 -18.79 -6.65 -9.53
CA ILE A 140 -18.57 -6.80 -10.97
C ILE A 140 -17.15 -6.34 -11.27
N LEU A 141 -16.33 -7.29 -11.72
CA LEU A 141 -14.93 -7.04 -12.09
C LEU A 141 -14.76 -7.02 -13.60
N ASN A 142 -13.78 -6.23 -14.07
CA ASN A 142 -13.25 -6.33 -15.42
C ASN A 142 -12.37 -7.59 -15.52
N GLU A 143 -12.73 -8.53 -16.40
CA GLU A 143 -12.03 -9.80 -16.52
C GLU A 143 -10.54 -9.63 -16.86
N LYS A 144 -10.25 -8.75 -17.82
CA LYS A 144 -8.88 -8.54 -18.30
C LYS A 144 -8.02 -7.93 -17.20
N GLU A 145 -8.47 -6.82 -16.63
CA GLU A 145 -7.70 -6.09 -15.62
C GLU A 145 -7.53 -6.93 -14.35
N PHE A 146 -8.56 -7.68 -13.94
CA PHE A 146 -8.46 -8.56 -12.77
C PHE A 146 -7.44 -9.69 -12.96
N PHE A 147 -7.47 -10.42 -14.08
CA PHE A 147 -6.53 -11.51 -14.32
C PHE A 147 -5.09 -11.03 -14.54
N GLU A 148 -4.93 -9.88 -15.19
CA GLU A 148 -3.63 -9.21 -15.30
C GLU A 148 -3.10 -8.81 -13.92
N TYR A 149 -3.95 -8.24 -13.06
CA TYR A 149 -3.61 -7.86 -11.70
C TYR A 149 -3.16 -9.05 -10.84
N ILE A 150 -3.92 -10.14 -10.81
CA ILE A 150 -3.59 -11.32 -9.98
C ILE A 150 -2.53 -12.24 -10.63
N GLY A 151 -2.07 -11.91 -11.84
CA GLY A 151 -1.03 -12.66 -12.55
C GLY A 151 -1.48 -14.04 -13.06
N GLU A 152 -2.79 -14.29 -13.19
CA GLU A 152 -3.34 -15.56 -13.69
C GLU A 152 -3.56 -15.48 -15.20
N LYS A 153 -2.87 -16.32 -15.97
CA LYS A 153 -3.10 -16.42 -17.42
C LYS A 153 -4.37 -17.24 -17.67
N LYS A 154 -5.30 -16.68 -18.46
CA LYS A 154 -6.50 -17.37 -18.96
C LYS A 154 -6.09 -18.73 -19.55
N LYS A 155 -6.41 -19.84 -18.86
CA LYS A 155 -6.29 -21.17 -19.46
C LYS A 155 -7.33 -21.25 -20.57
N LEU A 156 -6.91 -21.03 -21.81
CA LEU A 156 -7.74 -21.23 -22.99
C LEU A 156 -8.34 -22.64 -22.91
N ASN A 157 -9.66 -22.73 -22.90
CA ASN A 157 -10.37 -23.99 -22.96
C ASN A 157 -9.87 -24.77 -24.19
N PRO A 158 -9.40 -26.04 -24.05
CA PRO A 158 -8.81 -26.80 -25.14
C PRO A 158 -9.72 -26.87 -26.39
N VAL A 159 -11.04 -26.84 -26.19
CA VAL A 159 -12.04 -26.81 -27.27
C VAL A 159 -11.93 -25.55 -28.14
N ILE A 160 -11.70 -24.38 -27.53
CA ILE A 160 -11.53 -23.10 -28.25
C ILE A 160 -10.18 -23.08 -28.98
N ARG A 161 -9.17 -23.76 -28.46
CA ARG A 161 -7.85 -23.91 -29.08
C ARG A 161 -7.92 -24.74 -30.37
N LEU A 162 -8.76 -25.79 -30.37
CA LEU A 162 -9.07 -26.61 -31.55
C LEU A 162 -9.81 -25.82 -32.63
N ILE A 163 -10.85 -25.05 -32.25
CA ILE A 163 -11.62 -24.24 -33.21
C ILE A 163 -10.76 -23.15 -33.85
N LYS A 164 -9.92 -22.44 -33.07
CA LYS A 164 -8.98 -21.45 -33.63
C LYS A 164 -7.89 -22.07 -34.52
N GLY A 165 -7.56 -23.34 -34.33
CA GLY A 165 -6.66 -24.09 -35.21
C GLY A 165 -7.32 -24.48 -36.53
N LEU A 166 -8.61 -24.82 -36.51
CA LEU A 166 -9.38 -25.21 -37.69
C LEU A 166 -9.80 -24.04 -38.59
N VAL A 167 -10.02 -22.85 -38.01
CA VAL A 167 -10.37 -21.64 -38.78
C VAL A 167 -9.14 -21.00 -39.45
N LYS A 168 -7.93 -21.50 -39.15
CA LYS A 168 -6.66 -21.02 -39.72
C LYS A 168 -6.06 -21.95 -40.79
N SER A 169 -6.77 -23.00 -41.23
CA SER A 169 -6.41 -23.79 -42.42
C SER A 169 -7.35 -23.47 -43.57
#